data_AF-K0F4X0-F1
#
_entry.id   AF-K0F4X0-F1
#
_cell.length_a   1.000
_cell.length_b   1.000
_cell.length_c   1.000
_cell.angle_alpha   90.00
_cell.angle_beta   90.00
_cell.angle_gamma   90.00
#
_symmetry.space_group_name_H-M   'P 1'
#
loop_
_entity.id
_entity.type
_entity.pdbx_description
1 polymer ?
#
loop_
_entity_poly.entity_id
_entity_poly.type
_entity_poly.pdbx_seq_one_letter_code
_entity_poly.pdbx_strand_id
1 'polypeptide(L)'
;MLMAAELADLAQAYVDHHLPADGCALAASAACTLDWDADYCRRVAAYFDQAPRLAYDPSLARRYDRFKRENLQQYAVVVDAGVAVRPWLAPGQPYRSSAELRASVRTRGELYVYLTSAGHGPGLDEEFHPLLEPSGIVVEGVELCHNDVFRVVHDVFGHVMSGHGFSARGEFGAAFCHMAMYSPGVHPVLFTEQVAQICWYFFGPYADERRYPPQKVFQFPRRYLTEFRKLFQP
;
A
#
# COMPACT_ATOMS: atom_id res chain seq x y z
N MET A 1 9.47 22.00 -7.30
CA MET A 1 10.29 20.80 -7.03
C MET A 1 9.92 20.36 -5.64
N LEU A 2 9.40 19.14 -5.50
CA LEU A 2 8.75 18.68 -4.27
C LEU A 2 9.81 18.05 -3.36
N MET A 3 10.14 18.72 -2.26
CA MET A 3 11.17 18.27 -1.33
C MET A 3 10.62 17.16 -0.43
N ALA A 4 11.49 16.25 0.03
CA ALA A 4 11.07 15.17 0.94
C ALA A 4 10.45 15.71 2.24
N ALA A 5 10.96 16.84 2.75
CA ALA A 5 10.39 17.54 3.90
C ALA A 5 8.95 18.01 3.64
N GLU A 6 8.66 18.51 2.44
CA GLU A 6 7.31 18.96 2.08
C GLU A 6 6.29 17.81 2.10
N LEU A 7 6.65 16.62 1.59
CA LEU A 7 5.76 15.45 1.68
C LEU A 7 5.52 14.99 3.11
N ALA A 8 6.57 15.01 3.95
CA ALA A 8 6.45 14.62 5.35
C ALA A 8 5.54 15.59 6.13
N ASP A 9 5.69 16.89 5.89
CA ASP A 9 4.87 17.92 6.52
C ASP A 9 3.40 17.81 6.06
N LEU A 10 3.16 17.58 4.76
CA LEU A 10 1.81 17.37 4.23
C LEU A 10 1.16 16.09 4.78
N ALA A 11 1.92 15.00 4.88
CA ALA A 11 1.43 13.75 5.46
C ALA A 11 1.13 13.90 6.95
N GLN A 12 1.97 14.63 7.69
CA GLN A 12 1.71 14.91 9.11
C GLN A 12 0.46 15.79 9.28
N ALA A 13 0.30 16.84 8.47
CA ALA A 13 -0.89 17.68 8.48
C ALA A 13 -2.17 16.87 8.15
N TYR A 14 -2.09 15.92 7.22
CA TYR A 14 -3.16 14.97 6.95
C TYR A 14 -3.52 14.14 8.19
N VAL A 15 -2.52 13.56 8.87
CA VAL A 15 -2.72 12.75 10.08
C VAL A 15 -3.31 13.59 11.21
N ASP A 16 -2.79 14.79 11.44
CA ASP A 16 -3.27 15.68 12.51
C ASP A 16 -4.73 16.08 12.29
N HIS A 17 -5.15 16.26 11.03
CA HIS A 17 -6.51 16.60 10.68
C HIS A 17 -7.48 15.41 10.76
N HIS A 18 -7.09 14.25 10.24
CA HIS A 18 -7.99 13.10 10.10
C HIS A 18 -7.91 12.07 11.23
N LEU A 19 -6.78 12.02 11.95
CA LEU A 19 -6.46 11.04 13.00
C LEU A 19 -6.01 11.70 14.33
N PRO A 20 -6.69 12.74 14.84
CA PRO A 20 -6.21 13.54 15.97
C PRO A 20 -6.04 12.75 17.27
N ALA A 21 -6.78 11.64 17.43
CA ALA A 21 -6.73 10.81 18.64
C ALA A 21 -5.51 9.87 18.70
N ASP A 22 -4.84 9.63 17.57
CA ASP A 22 -3.77 8.63 17.47
C ASP A 22 -2.36 9.23 17.59
N GLY A 23 -2.23 10.58 17.61
CA GLY A 23 -1.03 11.34 18.02
C GLY A 23 0.30 10.92 17.39
N CYS A 24 0.26 10.12 16.33
CA CYS A 24 1.41 9.41 15.83
C CYS A 24 2.24 10.38 14.97
N ALA A 25 3.42 10.76 15.47
CA ALA A 25 4.39 11.45 14.65
C ALA A 25 4.86 10.48 13.56
N LEU A 26 4.55 10.77 12.29
CA LEU A 26 4.98 9.94 11.16
C LEU A 26 6.51 9.79 11.10
N ALA A 27 7.22 10.83 11.52
CA ALA A 27 8.67 10.83 11.67
C ALA A 27 9.17 9.74 12.64
N ALA A 28 8.43 9.47 13.73
CA ALA A 28 8.77 8.39 14.65
C ALA A 28 8.59 7.01 13.99
N SER A 29 7.48 6.81 13.28
CA SER A 29 7.25 5.56 12.52
C SER A 29 8.29 5.33 11.43
N ALA A 30 8.76 6.39 10.78
CA ALA A 30 9.83 6.32 9.77
C ALA A 30 11.22 6.05 10.37
N ALA A 31 11.43 6.38 11.65
CA ALA A 31 12.69 6.15 12.37
C ALA A 31 12.79 4.75 12.99
N CYS A 32 11.68 4.02 13.09
CA CYS A 32 11.67 2.67 13.68
C CYS A 32 12.62 1.71 12.95
N THR A 33 13.33 0.90 13.73
CA THR A 33 14.19 -0.17 13.22
C THR A 33 13.38 -1.46 13.03
N LEU A 34 13.52 -2.09 11.86
CA LEU A 34 12.92 -3.39 11.55
C LEU A 34 13.78 -4.56 12.06
N ASP A 35 13.30 -5.23 13.10
CA ASP A 35 13.72 -6.57 13.48
C ASP A 35 13.09 -7.59 12.53
N TRP A 36 13.89 -8.08 11.57
CA TRP A 36 13.38 -8.84 10.44
C TRP A 36 13.21 -10.31 10.76
N ASP A 37 11.98 -10.80 10.64
CA ASP A 37 11.65 -12.22 10.77
C ASP A 37 11.17 -12.79 9.43
N ALA A 38 12.03 -13.59 8.78
CA ALA A 38 11.67 -14.30 7.56
C ALA A 38 10.67 -15.46 7.81
N ASP A 39 10.70 -16.07 9.00
CA ASP A 39 9.75 -17.13 9.35
C ASP A 39 8.35 -16.55 9.56
N TYR A 40 8.24 -15.36 10.13
CA TYR A 40 6.99 -14.60 10.14
C TYR A 40 6.43 -14.44 8.73
N CYS A 41 7.26 -13.99 7.79
CA CYS A 41 6.84 -13.81 6.40
C CYS A 41 6.34 -15.14 5.78
N ARG A 42 7.04 -16.25 6.02
CA ARG A 42 6.61 -17.59 5.56
C ARG A 42 5.28 -18.03 6.19
N ARG A 43 5.07 -17.78 7.49
CA ARG A 43 3.80 -18.06 8.18
C ARG A 43 2.64 -17.27 7.59
N VAL A 44 2.84 -15.98 7.34
CA VAL A 44 1.83 -15.11 6.70
C VAL A 44 1.54 -15.56 5.28
N ALA A 45 2.57 -15.84 4.48
CA ALA A 45 2.43 -16.32 3.11
C ALA A 45 1.64 -17.64 3.04
N ALA A 46 1.98 -18.62 3.90
CA ALA A 46 1.28 -19.90 3.95
C ALA A 46 -0.19 -19.74 4.37
N TYR A 47 -0.47 -18.86 5.34
CA TYR A 47 -1.85 -18.57 5.72
C TYR A 47 -2.63 -17.87 4.60
N PHE A 48 -2.02 -16.89 3.92
CA PHE A 48 -2.64 -16.22 2.77
C PHE A 48 -2.96 -17.21 1.65
N ASP A 49 -2.03 -18.12 1.35
CA ASP A 49 -2.17 -19.11 0.29
C ASP A 49 -3.39 -20.01 0.51
N GLN A 50 -3.59 -20.48 1.75
CA GLN A 50 -4.71 -21.34 2.15
C GLN A 50 -6.02 -20.59 2.45
N ALA A 51 -5.96 -19.27 2.62
CA ALA A 51 -7.14 -18.46 2.97
C ALA A 51 -8.21 -18.50 1.86
N PRO A 52 -9.50 -18.37 2.21
CA PRO A 52 -10.57 -18.27 1.22
C PRO A 52 -10.37 -17.04 0.34
N ARG A 53 -10.82 -17.10 -0.91
CA ARG A 53 -10.82 -15.93 -1.79
C ARG A 53 -11.77 -14.84 -1.30
N LEU A 54 -12.91 -15.22 -0.70
CA LEU A 54 -13.92 -14.30 -0.22
C LEU A 54 -14.51 -14.73 1.12
N ALA A 55 -14.33 -13.88 2.14
CA ALA A 55 -14.97 -13.94 3.45
C ALA A 55 -15.27 -12.49 3.89
N TYR A 56 -16.34 -11.93 3.33
CA TYR A 56 -16.65 -10.49 3.35
C TYR A 56 -17.94 -10.18 4.11
N ASP A 57 -17.85 -10.15 5.44
CA ASP A 57 -18.98 -9.80 6.30
C ASP A 57 -19.24 -8.28 6.36
N PRO A 58 -20.40 -7.81 6.88
CA PRO A 58 -20.71 -6.38 6.96
C PRO A 58 -19.72 -5.54 7.78
N SER A 59 -19.01 -6.14 8.74
CA SER A 59 -17.97 -5.45 9.51
C SER A 59 -16.73 -5.22 8.66
N LEU A 60 -16.29 -6.23 7.91
CA LEU A 60 -15.19 -6.11 6.97
C LEU A 60 -15.53 -5.12 5.84
N ALA A 61 -16.76 -5.16 5.33
CA ALA A 61 -17.23 -4.22 4.32
C ALA A 61 -17.09 -2.75 4.75
N ARG A 62 -17.52 -2.41 5.98
CA ARG A 62 -17.34 -1.06 6.52
C ARG A 62 -15.86 -0.64 6.63
N ARG A 63 -14.95 -1.59 6.88
CA ARG A 63 -13.50 -1.32 6.93
C ARG A 63 -12.94 -1.05 5.54
N TYR A 64 -13.34 -1.82 4.53
CA TYR A 64 -12.96 -1.54 3.13
C TYR A 64 -13.52 -0.21 2.64
N ASP A 65 -14.78 0.12 2.95
CA ASP A 65 -15.35 1.43 2.59
C ASP A 65 -14.58 2.58 3.23
N ARG A 66 -14.13 2.40 4.47
CA ARG A 66 -13.29 3.40 5.13
C ARG A 66 -11.90 3.47 4.53
N PHE A 67 -11.29 2.33 4.20
CA PHE A 67 -10.00 2.27 3.51
C PHE A 67 -10.05 2.99 2.15
N LYS A 68 -11.09 2.74 1.34
CA LYS A 68 -11.34 3.43 0.07
C LYS A 68 -11.41 4.94 0.24
N ARG A 69 -12.16 5.43 1.25
CA ARG A 69 -12.25 6.87 1.55
C ARG A 69 -10.92 7.47 2.00
N GLU A 70 -10.21 6.79 2.89
CA GLU A 70 -8.89 7.26 3.36
C GLU A 70 -7.87 7.29 2.22
N ASN A 71 -7.88 6.30 1.31
CA ASN A 71 -7.08 6.31 0.08
C ASN A 71 -7.39 7.52 -0.82
N LEU A 72 -8.67 7.84 -1.03
CA LEU A 72 -9.07 9.00 -1.84
C LEU A 72 -8.64 10.33 -1.20
N GLN A 73 -8.72 10.45 0.12
CA GLN A 73 -8.27 11.65 0.83
C GLN A 73 -6.74 11.80 0.74
N GLN A 74 -6.00 10.71 0.92
CA GLN A 74 -4.54 10.70 0.75
C GLN A 74 -4.14 11.00 -0.71
N TYR A 75 -4.89 10.49 -1.69
CA TYR A 75 -4.67 10.79 -3.11
C TYR A 75 -4.86 12.29 -3.40
N ALA A 76 -5.84 12.93 -2.78
CA ALA A 76 -6.02 14.38 -2.90
C ALA A 76 -4.77 15.14 -2.39
N VAL A 77 -4.20 14.72 -1.25
CA VAL A 77 -2.93 15.31 -0.75
C VAL A 77 -1.80 15.17 -1.77
N VAL A 78 -1.69 14.02 -2.44
CA VAL A 78 -0.67 13.78 -3.48
C VAL A 78 -0.83 14.74 -4.66
N VAL A 79 -2.06 14.89 -5.17
CA VAL A 79 -2.34 15.75 -6.33
C VAL A 79 -2.23 17.24 -5.97
N ASP A 80 -2.72 17.63 -4.79
CA ASP A 80 -2.64 19.02 -4.29
C ASP A 80 -1.19 19.45 -4.03
N ALA A 81 -0.31 18.50 -3.70
CA ALA A 81 1.13 18.74 -3.64
C ALA A 81 1.76 19.00 -5.02
N GLY A 82 1.04 18.75 -6.11
CA GLY A 82 1.49 18.94 -7.49
C GLY A 82 2.11 17.70 -8.14
N VAL A 83 1.89 16.50 -7.58
CA VAL A 83 2.34 15.25 -8.23
C VAL A 83 1.37 14.87 -9.35
N ALA A 84 1.88 14.86 -10.58
CA ALA A 84 1.18 14.35 -11.75
C ALA A 84 1.16 12.81 -11.71
N VAL A 85 0.02 12.23 -11.32
CA VAL A 85 -0.24 10.80 -11.42
C VAL A 85 -0.56 10.44 -12.87
N ARG A 86 0.02 9.37 -13.39
CA ARG A 86 -0.20 8.85 -14.74
C ARG A 86 -0.32 7.32 -14.75
N PRO A 87 -1.24 6.73 -15.52
CA PRO A 87 -1.27 5.27 -15.70
C PRO A 87 -0.04 4.80 -16.49
N TRP A 88 0.63 3.74 -16.02
CA TRP A 88 1.66 3.08 -16.82
C TRP A 88 1.01 2.11 -17.81
N LEU A 89 0.99 2.48 -19.09
CA LEU A 89 0.35 1.72 -20.17
C LEU A 89 1.32 0.89 -21.01
N ALA A 90 2.62 1.07 -20.84
CA ALA A 90 3.62 0.28 -21.53
C ALA A 90 3.83 -1.09 -20.84
N PRO A 91 4.36 -2.10 -21.55
CA PRO A 91 4.71 -3.38 -20.93
C PRO A 91 5.72 -3.24 -19.78
N GLY A 92 5.67 -4.16 -18.82
CA GLY A 92 6.62 -4.23 -17.71
C GLY A 92 6.35 -3.19 -16.60
N GLN A 93 7.35 -2.96 -15.76
CA GLN A 93 7.27 -2.02 -14.62
C GLN A 93 7.67 -0.60 -15.05
N PRO A 94 7.03 0.46 -14.50
CA PRO A 94 7.39 1.85 -14.78
C PRO A 94 8.77 2.24 -14.24
N TYR A 95 9.25 1.54 -13.22
CA TYR A 95 10.49 1.85 -12.52
C TYR A 95 11.34 0.60 -12.36
N ARG A 96 12.65 0.73 -12.61
CA ARG A 96 13.63 -0.34 -12.38
C ARG A 96 13.98 -0.48 -10.90
N SER A 97 13.77 0.57 -10.11
CA SER A 97 14.07 0.59 -8.67
C SER A 97 13.30 1.69 -7.95
N SER A 98 13.19 1.57 -6.62
CA SER A 98 12.63 2.63 -5.77
C SER A 98 13.40 3.96 -5.86
N ALA A 99 14.69 3.94 -6.20
CA ALA A 99 15.47 5.16 -6.41
C ALA A 99 14.98 5.94 -7.65
N GLU A 100 14.57 5.23 -8.70
CA GLU A 100 14.01 5.82 -9.91
C GLU A 100 12.61 6.39 -9.68
N LEU A 101 11.74 5.67 -8.95
CA LEU A 101 10.46 6.19 -8.48
C LEU A 101 10.66 7.48 -7.67
N ARG A 102 11.56 7.47 -6.69
CA ARG A 102 11.86 8.65 -5.86
C ARG A 102 12.37 9.82 -6.67
N ALA A 103 13.26 9.57 -7.63
CA ALA A 103 13.73 10.61 -8.53
C ALA A 103 12.58 11.17 -9.38
N SER A 104 11.73 10.30 -9.97
CA SER A 104 10.55 10.69 -10.75
C SER A 104 9.66 11.66 -9.99
N VAL A 105 9.27 11.32 -8.76
CA VAL A 105 8.37 12.17 -7.98
C VAL A 105 9.07 13.43 -7.48
N ARG A 106 10.27 13.32 -6.90
CA ARG A 106 10.94 14.47 -6.27
C ARG A 106 11.46 15.50 -7.28
N THR A 107 12.00 15.04 -8.42
CA THR A 107 12.62 15.93 -9.41
C THR A 107 11.69 16.29 -10.56
N ARG A 108 10.84 15.36 -11.02
CA ARG A 108 9.91 15.60 -12.13
C ARG A 108 8.48 15.88 -11.69
N GLY A 109 8.15 15.65 -10.41
CA GLY A 109 6.77 15.81 -9.92
C GLY A 109 5.80 14.80 -10.55
N GLU A 110 6.28 13.63 -10.96
CA GLU A 110 5.49 12.67 -11.74
C GLU A 110 5.56 11.27 -11.15
N LEU A 111 4.41 10.61 -11.05
CA LEU A 111 4.27 9.22 -10.62
C LEU A 111 3.52 8.42 -11.69
N TYR A 112 4.15 7.37 -12.19
CA TYR A 112 3.52 6.35 -13.03
C TYR A 112 3.02 5.20 -12.17
N VAL A 113 1.70 5.01 -12.10
CA VAL A 113 1.11 3.90 -11.37
C VAL A 113 1.10 2.65 -12.23
N TYR A 114 1.68 1.56 -11.72
CA TYR A 114 1.50 0.24 -12.33
C TYR A 114 0.08 -0.25 -12.05
N LEU A 115 -0.71 -0.41 -13.11
CA LEU A 115 -2.14 -0.69 -13.00
C LEU A 115 -2.41 -2.12 -12.51
N THR A 116 -3.47 -2.25 -11.71
CA THR A 116 -3.96 -3.52 -11.15
C THR A 116 -4.27 -4.54 -12.24
N SER A 117 -4.86 -4.09 -13.35
CA SER A 117 -5.14 -4.91 -14.53
C SER A 117 -3.89 -5.48 -15.20
N ALA A 118 -2.75 -4.79 -15.12
CA ALA A 118 -1.48 -5.27 -15.63
C ALA A 118 -0.76 -6.21 -14.63
N GLY A 119 -0.85 -5.91 -13.32
CA GLY A 119 -0.13 -6.64 -12.27
C GLY A 119 -0.75 -7.97 -11.87
N HIS A 120 -2.06 -8.02 -11.68
CA HIS A 120 -2.77 -9.26 -11.35
C HIS A 120 -3.26 -10.01 -12.61
N GLY A 121 -3.11 -9.38 -13.79
CA GLY A 121 -3.51 -9.90 -15.09
C GLY A 121 -4.97 -9.58 -15.46
N PRO A 122 -5.36 -9.85 -16.72
CA PRO A 122 -6.74 -9.63 -17.18
C PRO A 122 -7.74 -10.61 -16.54
N GLY A 123 -7.24 -11.70 -15.94
CA GLY A 123 -7.99 -12.66 -15.14
C GLY A 123 -8.25 -12.14 -13.74
N LEU A 124 -8.93 -10.99 -13.64
CA LEU A 124 -9.68 -10.56 -12.44
C LEU A 124 -10.85 -11.55 -12.18
N ASP A 125 -10.56 -12.84 -12.26
CA ASP A 125 -11.44 -14.01 -12.37
C ASP A 125 -12.65 -13.84 -11.46
N GLU A 126 -13.75 -13.39 -12.06
CA GLU A 126 -15.17 -13.59 -11.72
C GLU A 126 -15.64 -13.29 -10.27
N GLU A 127 -14.74 -12.98 -9.35
CA GLU A 127 -15.03 -12.84 -7.93
C GLU A 127 -14.84 -11.40 -7.46
N PHE A 128 -15.84 -10.94 -6.72
CA PHE A 128 -15.93 -9.61 -6.16
C PHE A 128 -14.69 -9.26 -5.31
N HIS A 129 -14.09 -8.08 -5.57
CA HIS A 129 -13.08 -7.49 -4.72
C HIS A 129 -13.36 -5.98 -4.54
N PRO A 130 -13.53 -5.47 -3.30
CA PRO A 130 -13.90 -4.07 -3.07
C PRO A 130 -12.93 -3.05 -3.69
N LEU A 131 -11.65 -3.40 -3.82
CA LEU A 131 -10.65 -2.51 -4.40
C LEU A 131 -10.61 -2.51 -5.94
N LEU A 132 -11.33 -3.43 -6.59
CA LEU A 132 -11.50 -3.41 -8.05
C LEU A 132 -12.65 -2.51 -8.50
N GLU A 133 -13.46 -2.03 -7.56
CA GLU A 133 -14.48 -1.02 -7.86
C GLU A 133 -13.84 0.26 -8.42
N PRO A 134 -14.51 0.94 -9.36
CA PRO A 134 -14.04 2.20 -9.92
C PRO A 134 -13.95 3.26 -8.81
N SER A 135 -12.85 4.01 -8.78
CA SER A 135 -12.66 5.08 -7.80
C SER A 135 -13.34 6.40 -8.16
N GLY A 136 -13.78 6.54 -9.42
CA GLY A 136 -14.25 7.80 -10.01
C GLY A 136 -13.12 8.75 -10.46
N ILE A 137 -11.86 8.39 -10.25
CA ILE A 137 -10.70 9.16 -10.71
C ILE A 137 -10.32 8.70 -12.12
N VAL A 138 -10.40 9.61 -13.08
CA VAL A 138 -10.01 9.36 -14.47
C VAL A 138 -8.75 10.17 -14.80
N VAL A 139 -7.70 9.46 -15.23
CA VAL A 139 -6.42 10.05 -15.62
C VAL A 139 -6.09 9.59 -17.03
N GLU A 140 -5.88 10.53 -17.95
CA GLU A 140 -5.53 10.23 -19.34
C GLU A 140 -6.51 9.25 -20.03
N GLY A 141 -7.80 9.35 -19.69
CA GLY A 141 -8.85 8.48 -20.22
C GLY A 141 -8.96 7.10 -19.55
N VAL A 142 -8.12 6.80 -18.55
CA VAL A 142 -8.16 5.56 -17.78
C VAL A 142 -8.81 5.84 -16.43
N GLU A 143 -9.91 5.13 -16.13
CA GLU A 143 -10.51 5.16 -14.79
C GLU A 143 -9.74 4.24 -13.85
N LEU A 144 -9.19 4.81 -12.78
CA LEU A 144 -8.45 4.07 -11.76
C LEU A 144 -9.41 3.29 -10.86
N CYS A 145 -9.10 2.02 -10.56
CA CYS A 145 -9.79 1.33 -9.47
C CYS A 145 -9.25 1.77 -8.11
N HIS A 146 -9.96 1.46 -7.02
CA HIS A 146 -9.48 1.81 -5.67
C HIS A 146 -8.13 1.19 -5.31
N ASN A 147 -7.75 0.05 -5.89
CA ASN A 147 -6.43 -0.54 -5.71
C ASN A 147 -5.33 0.27 -6.42
N ASP A 148 -5.61 0.84 -7.60
CA ASP A 148 -4.67 1.73 -8.27
C ASP A 148 -4.43 3.00 -7.45
N VAL A 149 -5.50 3.57 -6.88
CA VAL A 149 -5.39 4.70 -5.94
C VAL A 149 -4.56 4.32 -4.71
N PHE A 150 -4.76 3.13 -4.15
CA PHE A 150 -3.95 2.63 -3.03
C PHE A 150 -2.47 2.52 -3.40
N ARG A 151 -2.16 1.99 -4.58
CA ARG A 151 -0.78 1.90 -5.09
C ARG A 151 -0.13 3.27 -5.22
N VAL A 152 -0.86 4.27 -5.73
CA VAL A 152 -0.37 5.66 -5.81
C VAL A 152 0.02 6.20 -4.44
N VAL A 153 -0.88 6.12 -3.45
CA VAL A 153 -0.62 6.70 -2.13
C VAL A 153 0.46 5.93 -1.36
N HIS A 154 0.55 4.61 -1.55
CA HIS A 154 1.65 3.80 -1.02
C HIS A 154 2.99 4.17 -1.67
N ASP A 155 3.04 4.34 -2.99
CA ASP A 155 4.27 4.73 -3.66
C ASP A 155 4.75 6.10 -3.18
N VAL A 156 3.85 7.08 -3.00
CA VAL A 156 4.23 8.40 -2.47
C VAL A 156 4.60 8.37 -1.00
N PHE A 157 3.72 7.91 -0.11
CA PHE A 157 3.96 8.01 1.34
C PHE A 157 4.83 6.84 1.84
N GLY A 158 4.58 5.64 1.36
CA GLY A 158 5.35 4.44 1.68
C GLY A 158 6.76 4.46 1.11
N HIS A 159 6.99 4.85 -0.14
CA HIS A 159 8.34 4.80 -0.73
C HIS A 159 9.01 6.17 -0.89
N VAL A 160 8.30 7.18 -1.38
CA VAL A 160 8.90 8.50 -1.68
C VAL A 160 9.13 9.33 -0.44
N MET A 161 8.16 9.44 0.45
CA MET A 161 8.27 10.17 1.70
C MET A 161 9.24 9.46 2.66
N SER A 162 8.95 8.18 2.97
CA SER A 162 9.72 7.45 3.98
C SER A 162 11.14 7.05 3.54
N GLY A 163 11.40 6.99 2.23
CA GLY A 163 12.70 6.57 1.68
C GLY A 163 12.92 5.06 1.59
N HIS A 164 11.96 4.24 2.04
CA HIS A 164 12.05 2.79 1.95
C HIS A 164 11.99 2.27 0.49
N GLY A 165 12.72 1.19 0.21
CA GLY A 165 12.80 0.60 -1.14
C GLY A 165 11.92 -0.62 -1.38
N PHE A 166 11.99 -1.20 -2.59
CA PHE A 166 11.16 -2.33 -3.03
C PHE A 166 11.67 -3.72 -2.60
N SER A 167 12.66 -3.79 -1.70
CA SER A 167 13.06 -5.08 -1.12
C SER A 167 12.02 -5.52 -0.10
N ALA A 168 11.92 -6.81 0.22
CA ALA A 168 10.96 -7.28 1.23
C ALA A 168 11.03 -6.50 2.57
N ARG A 169 12.24 -6.18 3.05
CA ARG A 169 12.47 -5.33 4.23
C ARG A 169 12.00 -3.89 4.02
N GLY A 170 12.28 -3.33 2.84
CA GLY A 170 11.87 -1.98 2.50
C GLY A 170 10.35 -1.86 2.36
N GLU A 171 9.69 -2.83 1.75
CA GLU A 171 8.23 -2.90 1.66
C GLU A 171 7.58 -2.96 3.04
N PHE A 172 8.17 -3.68 3.99
CA PHE A 172 7.71 -3.69 5.38
C PHE A 172 7.81 -2.30 6.03
N GLY A 173 8.95 -1.62 5.88
CA GLY A 173 9.12 -0.26 6.39
C GLY A 173 8.19 0.75 5.73
N ALA A 174 8.01 0.65 4.41
CA ALA A 174 7.07 1.46 3.64
C ALA A 174 5.63 1.24 4.14
N ALA A 175 5.20 -0.01 4.26
CA ALA A 175 3.89 -0.39 4.77
C ALA A 175 3.66 0.08 6.21
N PHE A 176 4.65 -0.06 7.09
CA PHE A 176 4.53 0.36 8.49
C PHE A 176 4.42 1.88 8.63
N CYS A 177 5.25 2.63 7.90
CA CYS A 177 5.20 4.10 7.88
C CYS A 177 3.87 4.58 7.30
N HIS A 178 3.44 4.02 6.17
CA HIS A 178 2.17 4.37 5.52
C HIS A 178 0.95 3.96 6.36
N MET A 179 1.01 2.83 7.07
CA MET A 179 -0.05 2.39 7.99
C MET A 179 -0.37 3.45 9.05
N ALA A 180 0.60 4.26 9.49
CA ALA A 180 0.37 5.34 10.45
C ALA A 180 -0.48 6.50 9.89
N MET A 181 -0.68 6.56 8.57
CA MET A 181 -1.61 7.50 7.92
C MET A 181 -3.03 6.94 7.79
N TYR A 182 -3.28 5.72 8.25
CA TYR A 182 -4.62 5.16 8.29
C TYR A 182 -5.12 5.11 9.71
N SER A 183 -6.43 5.03 9.83
CA SER A 183 -7.02 4.82 11.12
C SER A 183 -6.82 3.39 11.63
N PRO A 184 -6.72 3.16 12.95
CA PRO A 184 -6.51 1.84 13.53
C PRO A 184 -7.53 0.76 13.09
N GLY A 185 -8.77 1.16 12.81
CA GLY A 185 -9.82 0.27 12.33
C GLY A 185 -9.60 -0.28 10.91
N VAL A 186 -8.79 0.38 10.09
CA VAL A 186 -8.47 0.01 8.71
C VAL A 186 -7.25 -0.92 8.63
N HIS A 187 -6.40 -0.94 9.67
CA HIS A 187 -5.15 -1.71 9.66
C HIS A 187 -5.31 -3.21 9.35
N PRO A 188 -6.40 -3.91 9.76
CA PRO A 188 -6.62 -5.29 9.32
C PRO A 188 -6.81 -5.46 7.82
N VAL A 189 -7.40 -4.47 7.13
CA VAL A 189 -7.54 -4.46 5.66
C VAL A 189 -6.19 -4.22 5.01
N LEU A 190 -5.47 -3.17 5.43
CA LEU A 190 -4.13 -2.88 4.91
C LEU A 190 -3.17 -4.06 5.11
N PHE A 191 -3.29 -4.77 6.24
CA PHE A 191 -2.53 -5.99 6.47
C PHE A 191 -2.77 -7.06 5.40
N THR A 192 -4.04 -7.36 5.08
CA THR A 192 -4.37 -8.34 4.03
C THR A 192 -3.93 -7.84 2.65
N GLU A 193 -4.23 -6.58 2.33
CA GLU A 193 -4.06 -6.01 0.99
C GLU A 193 -2.60 -5.69 0.63
N GLN A 194 -1.74 -5.52 1.63
CA GLN A 194 -0.37 -5.11 1.42
C GLN A 194 0.61 -6.06 2.10
N VAL A 195 0.62 -6.12 3.43
CA VAL A 195 1.64 -6.88 4.19
C VAL A 195 1.61 -8.37 3.84
N ALA A 196 0.43 -8.96 3.76
CA ALA A 196 0.28 -10.37 3.41
C ALA A 196 0.65 -10.64 1.95
N GLN A 197 0.30 -9.72 1.03
CA GLN A 197 0.71 -9.84 -0.37
C GLN A 197 2.23 -9.70 -0.55
N ILE A 198 2.89 -8.81 0.19
CA ILE A 198 4.35 -8.72 0.25
C ILE A 198 4.94 -10.05 0.71
N CYS A 199 4.43 -10.61 1.80
CA CYS A 199 4.90 -11.91 2.31
C CYS A 199 4.74 -13.01 1.25
N TRP A 200 3.58 -13.10 0.59
CA TRP A 200 3.33 -14.11 -0.43
C TRP A 200 4.21 -13.90 -1.68
N TYR A 201 4.39 -12.66 -2.12
CA TYR A 201 5.23 -12.31 -3.27
C TYR A 201 6.71 -12.69 -3.05
N PHE A 202 7.21 -12.51 -1.83
CA PHE A 202 8.62 -12.78 -1.52
C PHE A 202 8.91 -14.18 -0.96
N PHE A 203 7.92 -14.84 -0.33
CA PHE A 203 8.11 -16.08 0.44
C PHE A 203 7.03 -17.15 0.16
N GLY A 204 6.07 -16.88 -0.72
CA GLY A 204 5.05 -17.83 -1.12
C GLY A 204 5.53 -18.85 -2.14
N PRO A 205 4.64 -19.73 -2.63
CA PRO A 205 4.98 -20.84 -3.53
C PRO A 205 5.63 -20.42 -4.86
N TYR A 206 5.37 -19.18 -5.31
CA TYR A 206 5.86 -18.62 -6.57
C TYR A 206 6.88 -17.48 -6.36
N ALA A 207 7.59 -17.48 -5.21
CA ALA A 207 8.54 -16.42 -4.85
C ALA A 207 9.67 -16.24 -5.87
N ASP A 208 10.14 -17.33 -6.49
CA ASP A 208 11.20 -17.30 -7.52
C ASP A 208 10.73 -16.65 -8.83
N GLU A 209 9.44 -16.77 -9.15
CA GLU A 209 8.83 -16.18 -10.35
C GLU A 209 8.42 -14.72 -10.14
N ARG A 210 8.43 -14.22 -8.89
CA ARG A 210 8.02 -12.85 -8.54
C ARG A 210 6.62 -12.52 -9.09
N ARG A 211 5.71 -13.48 -9.00
CA ARG A 211 4.32 -13.34 -9.41
C ARG A 211 3.51 -12.61 -8.33
N TYR A 212 2.63 -11.69 -8.73
CA TYR A 212 1.67 -11.10 -7.80
C TYR A 212 0.65 -12.15 -7.32
N PRO A 213 0.26 -12.14 -6.03
CA PRO A 213 -0.76 -13.04 -5.52
C PRO A 213 -2.13 -12.79 -6.17
N PRO A 214 -3.03 -13.80 -6.19
CA PRO A 214 -4.43 -13.53 -6.42
C PRO A 214 -4.96 -12.61 -5.32
N GLN A 215 -5.77 -11.62 -5.68
CA GLN A 215 -6.43 -10.76 -4.69
C GLN A 215 -7.49 -11.57 -3.92
N LYS A 216 -7.53 -11.38 -2.61
CA LYS A 216 -8.43 -12.11 -1.70
C LYS A 216 -9.00 -11.16 -0.65
N VAL A 217 -10.28 -11.31 -0.35
CA VAL A 217 -11.00 -10.49 0.62
C VAL A 217 -11.30 -11.30 1.85
N PHE A 218 -10.48 -11.15 2.89
CA PHE A 218 -10.70 -11.75 4.20
C PHE A 218 -9.92 -10.99 5.27
N GLN A 219 -10.23 -11.26 6.53
CA GLN A 219 -9.48 -10.72 7.66
C GLN A 219 -8.56 -11.77 8.27
N PHE A 220 -7.27 -11.46 8.37
CA PHE A 220 -6.34 -12.29 9.15
C PHE A 220 -6.72 -12.34 10.63
N PRO A 221 -6.40 -13.44 11.33
CA PRO A 221 -6.41 -13.47 12.78
C PRO A 221 -5.54 -12.33 13.35
N ARG A 222 -6.08 -11.58 14.32
CA ARG A 222 -5.47 -10.35 14.88
C ARG A 222 -4.01 -10.53 15.34
N ARG A 223 -3.61 -11.75 15.72
CA ARG A 223 -2.23 -12.06 16.13
C ARG A 223 -1.18 -11.71 15.08
N TYR A 224 -1.48 -11.89 13.78
CA TYR A 224 -0.52 -11.61 12.71
C TYR A 224 -0.20 -10.11 12.61
N LEU A 225 -1.22 -9.26 12.60
CA LEU A 225 -1.03 -7.80 12.64
C LEU A 225 -0.35 -7.34 13.94
N THR A 226 -0.63 -8.00 15.07
CA THR A 226 0.03 -7.67 16.34
C THR A 226 1.52 -8.02 16.29
N GLU A 227 1.86 -9.16 15.71
CA GLU A 227 3.24 -9.61 15.52
C GLU A 227 3.99 -8.73 14.53
N PHE A 228 3.38 -8.36 13.39
CA PHE A 228 3.93 -7.39 12.45
C PHE A 228 4.39 -6.10 13.11
N ARG A 229 3.54 -5.50 13.95
CA ARG A 229 3.89 -4.26 14.66
C ARG A 229 5.07 -4.43 15.61
N LYS A 230 5.22 -5.62 16.22
CA LYS A 230 6.34 -5.91 17.13
C LYS A 230 7.67 -6.06 16.39
N LEU A 231 7.66 -6.25 15.07
CA LEU A 231 8.88 -6.25 14.26
C LEU A 231 9.51 -4.84 14.18
N PHE A 232 8.79 -3.78 14.55
CA PHE A 232 9.29 -2.41 14.51
C PHE A 232 9.58 -1.91 15.92
N GLN A 233 10.84 -1.57 16.17
CA GLN A 233 11.31 -1.00 17.44
C GLN A 233 11.58 0.50 17.27
N PRO A 234 11.19 1.36 18.23
CA PRO A 234 11.55 2.79 18.23
C PRO A 234 13.06 3.04 18.23
#